data_AF-A0AB74CFZ8-F1
#
_entry.id   AF-A0AB74CFZ8-F1
#
_cell.length_a   1.000
_cell.length_b   1.000
_cell.length_c   1.000
_cell.angle_alpha   90.00
_cell.angle_beta   90.00
_cell.angle_gamma   90.00
#
_symmetry.space_group_name_H-M   'P 1'
#
loop_
_entity.id
_entity.type
_entity.pdbx_description
1 polymer ?
#
loop_
_entity_poly.entity_id
_entity_poly.type
_entity_poly.pdbx_seq_one_letter_code
_entity_poly.pdbx_strand_id
1 'polypeptide(L)'
;MPLPVHPPPRSPLDRHRQLAPSASVRVTPLCLGAMNFGDAWKDSLGECPKETAFTTLDYSVQGKGAEQSRGQGKTPSDGERSVSKVLETIANSKQTHLTSIALAYVRHKAPYVFPVVGGRKVEHLRGNIAALDLSLSVEEMAQIEAA
;
A
#
# COMPACT_ATOMS: atom_id res chain seq x y z
N MET A 1 -4.04 37.61 11.99
CA MET A 1 -3.69 37.25 10.59
C MET A 1 -4.32 35.89 10.31
N PRO A 2 -5.15 35.72 9.28
CA PRO A 2 -5.64 34.40 8.91
C PRO A 2 -4.46 33.53 8.47
N LEU A 3 -4.43 32.28 8.92
CA LEU A 3 -3.41 31.32 8.48
C LEU A 3 -3.57 31.09 6.97
N PRO A 4 -2.47 30.97 6.21
CA PRO A 4 -2.54 30.65 4.79
C PRO A 4 -3.31 29.33 4.59
N VAL A 5 -4.28 29.34 3.68
CA VAL A 5 -5.07 28.15 3.33
C VAL A 5 -4.16 27.14 2.63
N HIS A 6 -4.13 25.91 3.13
CA HIS A 6 -3.34 24.86 2.49
C HIS A 6 -3.91 24.56 1.08
N PRO A 7 -3.07 24.41 0.05
CA PRO A 7 -3.53 23.99 -1.27
C PRO A 7 -4.13 22.58 -1.19
N PRO A 8 -5.10 22.26 -2.06
CA PRO A 8 -5.70 20.93 -2.07
C PRO A 8 -4.62 19.85 -2.34
N PRO A 9 -4.76 18.66 -1.72
CA PRO A 9 -3.80 17.58 -1.90
C PRO A 9 -3.72 17.17 -3.37
N ARG A 10 -2.51 17.05 -3.91
CA ARG A 10 -2.27 16.69 -5.32
C ARG A 10 -2.44 15.19 -5.54
N SER A 11 -2.37 14.41 -4.47
CA SER A 11 -2.53 12.96 -4.47
C SER A 11 -3.08 12.45 -3.12
N PRO A 12 -3.60 11.22 -3.05
CA PRO A 12 -3.93 10.56 -1.78
C PRO A 12 -2.76 10.42 -0.82
N LEU A 13 -1.51 10.41 -1.32
CA LEU A 13 -0.31 10.37 -0.49
C LEU A 13 -0.03 11.70 0.23
N ASP A 14 -0.50 12.83 -0.29
CA ASP A 14 -0.39 14.14 0.37
C ASP A 14 -1.29 14.24 1.63
N ARG A 15 -2.21 13.28 1.85
CA ARG A 15 -3.06 13.20 3.04
C ARG A 15 -2.31 12.59 4.23
N HIS A 16 -1.39 13.37 4.78
CA HIS A 16 -0.55 12.94 5.89
C HIS A 16 -1.38 12.60 7.15
N ARG A 17 -1.00 11.52 7.85
CA ARG A 17 -1.61 11.08 9.11
C ARG A 17 -0.60 11.21 10.25
N GLN A 18 -1.10 11.41 11.47
CA GLN A 18 -0.25 11.41 12.67
C GLN A 18 0.42 10.04 12.83
N LEU A 19 1.72 10.02 13.06
CA LEU A 19 2.52 8.79 13.16
C LEU A 19 2.12 7.95 14.38
N ALA A 20 1.92 8.59 15.53
CA ALA A 20 1.52 7.95 16.79
C ALA A 20 0.78 8.95 17.68
N PRO A 21 -0.06 8.52 18.64
CA PRO A 21 -0.79 9.44 19.53
C PRO A 21 0.11 10.45 20.25
N SER A 22 1.32 10.03 20.63
CA SER A 22 2.31 10.84 21.34
C SER A 22 3.28 11.59 20.44
N ALA A 23 3.23 11.39 19.12
CA ALA A 23 4.14 12.02 18.17
C ALA A 23 3.44 13.16 17.42
N SER A 24 4.05 14.34 17.39
CA SER A 24 3.62 15.47 16.53
C SER A 24 4.11 15.34 15.08
N VAL A 25 4.64 14.18 14.71
CA VAL A 25 5.12 13.88 13.35
C VAL A 25 3.94 13.39 12.52
N ARG A 26 3.84 13.89 11.28
CA ARG A 26 2.89 13.38 10.29
C ARG A 26 3.64 12.70 9.15
N VAL A 27 3.10 11.57 8.72
CA VAL A 27 3.70 10.73 7.67
C VAL A 27 2.67 10.46 6.59
N THR A 28 3.15 10.14 5.39
CA THR A 28 2.32 9.63 4.30
C THR A 28 1.61 8.33 4.74
N PRO A 29 0.42 8.04 4.21
CA PRO A 29 -0.35 6.86 4.61
C PRO A 29 0.28 5.53 4.16
N LEU A 30 1.31 5.57 3.30
CA LEU A 30 2.15 4.44 2.90
C LEU A 30 3.63 4.82 3.01
N CYS A 31 4.47 3.83 3.30
CA CYS A 31 5.92 3.96 3.31
C CYS A 31 6.50 3.20 2.11
N LEU A 32 7.43 3.80 1.35
CA LEU A 32 8.12 3.10 0.26
C LEU A 32 9.30 2.28 0.80
N GLY A 33 9.25 0.97 0.63
CA GLY A 33 10.39 0.07 0.86
C GLY A 33 11.29 0.02 -0.37
N ALA A 34 12.52 0.49 -0.23
CA ALA A 34 13.52 0.56 -1.32
C ALA A 34 14.60 -0.54 -1.24
N MET A 35 14.32 -1.64 -0.53
CA MET A 35 15.31 -2.69 -0.25
C MET A 35 15.82 -3.41 -1.52
N ASN A 36 15.03 -3.37 -2.59
CA ASN A 36 15.32 -3.97 -3.89
C ASN A 36 15.85 -2.97 -4.93
N PHE A 37 16.18 -1.74 -4.53
CA PHE A 37 16.73 -0.75 -5.47
C PHE A 37 18.21 -1.02 -5.69
N GLY A 38 18.60 -1.04 -6.97
CA GLY A 38 19.93 -1.46 -7.40
C GLY A 38 20.08 -2.98 -7.47
N ASP A 39 21.33 -3.42 -7.69
CA ASP A 39 21.59 -4.76 -8.22
C ASP A 39 22.15 -5.70 -7.14
N ALA A 40 22.34 -5.18 -5.92
CA ALA A 40 22.99 -5.88 -4.81
C ALA A 40 22.27 -7.17 -4.37
N TRP A 41 20.95 -7.24 -4.57
CA TRP A 41 20.12 -8.38 -4.19
C TRP A 41 19.36 -8.99 -5.38
N LYS A 42 19.87 -8.79 -6.60
CA LYS A 42 19.18 -9.18 -7.85
C LYS A 42 18.77 -10.66 -7.86
N ASP A 43 19.62 -11.54 -7.30
CA ASP A 43 19.42 -12.99 -7.33
C ASP A 43 18.29 -13.45 -6.38
N SER A 44 17.94 -12.64 -5.38
CA SER A 44 16.93 -12.98 -4.36
C SER A 44 15.67 -12.10 -4.42
N LEU A 45 15.80 -10.83 -4.81
CA LEU A 45 14.73 -9.82 -4.75
C LEU A 45 14.40 -9.20 -6.11
N GLY A 46 15.12 -9.62 -7.16
CA GLY A 46 15.00 -9.08 -8.50
C GLY A 46 15.77 -7.78 -8.70
N GLU A 47 16.04 -7.46 -9.95
CA GLU A 47 16.76 -6.26 -10.36
C GLU A 47 15.82 -5.04 -10.45
N CYS A 48 16.31 -3.89 -9.98
CA CYS A 48 15.70 -2.58 -10.19
C CYS A 48 16.81 -1.61 -10.60
N PRO A 49 17.03 -1.40 -11.92
CA PRO A 49 18.15 -0.61 -12.39
C PRO A 49 17.98 0.85 -11.99
N LYS A 50 19.10 1.57 -11.95
CA LYS A 50 19.22 2.95 -11.47
C LYS A 50 18.10 3.86 -12.01
N GLU A 51 17.85 3.86 -13.31
CA GLU A 51 16.80 4.70 -13.93
C GLU A 51 15.39 4.39 -13.43
N THR A 52 15.06 3.11 -13.26
CA THR A 52 13.76 2.68 -12.72
C THR A 52 13.64 3.03 -11.24
N ALA A 53 14.74 2.93 -10.47
CA ALA A 53 14.77 3.35 -9.07
C ALA A 53 14.56 4.86 -8.93
N PHE A 54 15.25 5.69 -9.72
CA PHE A 54 15.05 7.15 -9.73
C PHE A 54 13.63 7.52 -10.16
N THR A 55 13.11 6.90 -11.21
CA THR A 55 11.72 7.11 -11.64
C THR A 55 10.73 6.73 -10.53
N THR A 56 10.98 5.63 -9.82
CA THR A 56 10.13 5.17 -8.72
C THR A 56 10.19 6.10 -7.51
N LEU A 57 11.38 6.61 -7.17
CA LEU A 57 11.58 7.60 -6.11
C LEU A 57 10.88 8.92 -6.46
N ASP A 58 11.07 9.42 -7.68
CA ASP A 58 10.42 10.64 -8.17
C ASP A 58 8.90 10.48 -8.17
N TYR A 59 8.40 9.32 -8.59
CA TYR A 59 6.97 9.00 -8.53
C TYR A 59 6.45 9.03 -7.09
N SER A 60 7.19 8.46 -6.14
CA SER A 60 6.82 8.46 -4.71
C SER A 60 6.84 9.87 -4.09
N VAL A 61 7.84 10.70 -4.43
CA VAL A 61 7.94 12.11 -3.98
C VAL A 61 6.84 12.97 -4.60
N GLN A 62 6.44 12.67 -5.83
CA GLN A 62 5.27 13.24 -6.50
C GLN A 62 3.93 12.67 -6.00
N GLY A 63 3.95 11.83 -4.97
CA GLY A 63 2.76 11.30 -4.32
C GLY A 63 2.12 10.12 -5.05
N LYS A 64 2.93 9.26 -5.69
CA LYS A 64 2.44 8.10 -6.40
C LYS A 64 3.30 6.84 -6.08
N GLY A 65 2.77 5.83 -5.35
CA GLY A 65 3.54 4.67 -4.85
C GLY A 65 2.82 3.31 -4.61
N ALA A 66 3.51 2.13 -4.71
CA ALA A 66 3.05 0.74 -4.44
C ALA A 66 4.13 -0.39 -4.50
N GLU A 67 3.64 -1.65 -4.53
CA GLU A 67 4.08 -2.87 -3.85
C GLU A 67 4.17 -4.13 -4.72
N GLN A 68 4.88 -5.13 -4.19
CA GLN A 68 4.83 -6.54 -4.51
C GLN A 68 4.91 -7.33 -3.19
N SER A 69 4.08 -8.38 -3.09
CA SER A 69 4.04 -9.29 -1.95
C SER A 69 5.31 -10.15 -1.88
N ARG A 70 5.92 -10.21 -0.69
CA ARG A 70 7.01 -11.15 -0.36
C ARG A 70 6.40 -12.43 0.19
N GLY A 71 6.22 -13.43 -0.67
CA GLY A 71 6.08 -14.81 -0.22
C GLY A 71 7.40 -15.55 -0.43
N GLN A 72 8.09 -15.94 0.65
CA GLN A 72 8.92 -17.15 0.54
C GLN A 72 7.97 -18.29 0.15
N GLY A 73 8.38 -19.18 -0.76
CA GLY A 73 7.57 -20.25 -1.35
C GLY A 73 7.05 -21.28 -0.34
N LYS A 74 6.18 -20.86 0.57
CA LYS A 74 5.34 -21.70 1.41
C LYS A 74 4.02 -21.91 0.70
N THR A 75 3.59 -23.16 0.64
CA THR A 75 2.27 -23.53 0.18
C THR A 75 1.24 -22.89 1.11
N PRO A 76 0.25 -22.15 0.59
CA PRO A 76 -0.79 -21.55 1.43
C PRO A 76 -1.59 -22.64 2.13
N SER A 77 -1.76 -22.49 3.44
CA SER A 77 -2.69 -23.24 4.28
C SER A 77 -4.14 -23.04 3.84
N ASP A 78 -5.03 -23.91 4.28
CA ASP A 78 -6.45 -23.84 3.90
C ASP A 78 -7.12 -22.53 4.37
N GLY A 79 -6.73 -22.00 5.54
CA GLY A 79 -7.19 -20.69 6.02
C GLY A 79 -6.65 -19.50 5.21
N GLU A 80 -5.41 -19.55 4.73
CA GLU A 80 -4.90 -18.49 3.84
C GLU A 80 -5.63 -18.49 2.49
N ARG A 81 -6.09 -19.67 2.04
CA ARG A 81 -6.90 -19.81 0.82
C ARG A 81 -8.32 -19.30 1.01
N SER A 82 -8.96 -19.51 2.15
CA SER A 82 -10.31 -18.97 2.43
C SER A 82 -10.29 -17.45 2.47
N VAL A 83 -9.34 -16.85 3.20
CA VAL A 83 -9.15 -15.39 3.25
C VAL A 83 -8.90 -14.83 1.86
N SER A 84 -8.04 -15.47 1.06
CA SER A 84 -7.75 -15.02 -0.31
C SER A 84 -9.00 -14.98 -1.19
N LYS A 85 -9.89 -15.98 -1.08
CA LYS A 85 -11.17 -16.01 -1.82
C LYS A 85 -12.10 -14.86 -1.41
N VAL A 86 -12.16 -14.54 -0.12
CA VAL A 86 -12.99 -13.42 0.36
C VAL A 86 -12.44 -12.09 -0.15
N LEU A 87 -11.12 -11.89 -0.06
CA LEU A 87 -10.47 -10.68 -0.60
C LEU A 87 -10.70 -10.55 -2.11
N GLU A 88 -10.62 -11.65 -2.87
CA GLU A 88 -10.89 -11.68 -4.30
C GLU A 88 -12.36 -11.32 -4.63
N THR A 89 -13.30 -11.83 -3.85
CA THR A 89 -14.73 -11.53 -4.00
C THR A 89 -15.00 -10.03 -3.83
N ILE A 90 -14.44 -9.42 -2.78
CA ILE A 90 -14.58 -7.99 -2.51
C ILE A 90 -13.86 -7.17 -3.58
N ALA A 91 -12.67 -7.60 -4.02
CA ALA A 91 -11.90 -6.94 -5.07
C ALA A 91 -12.67 -6.88 -6.39
N ASN A 92 -13.29 -8.00 -6.78
CA ASN A 92 -14.13 -8.08 -7.97
C ASN A 92 -15.36 -7.16 -7.86
N SER A 93 -16.03 -7.13 -6.70
CA SER A 93 -17.17 -6.26 -6.46
C SER A 93 -16.81 -4.77 -6.58
N LYS A 94 -15.64 -4.36 -6.08
CA LYS A 94 -15.15 -2.97 -6.14
C LYS A 94 -14.32 -2.66 -7.40
N GLN A 95 -14.23 -3.60 -8.35
CA GLN A 95 -13.45 -3.46 -9.58
C GLN A 95 -12.00 -3.01 -9.32
N THR A 96 -11.36 -3.60 -8.32
CA THR A 96 -10.01 -3.25 -7.89
C THR A 96 -9.14 -4.49 -7.72
N HIS A 97 -7.87 -4.30 -7.36
CA HIS A 97 -6.95 -5.41 -7.16
C HIS A 97 -7.09 -5.99 -5.74
N LEU A 98 -6.89 -7.30 -5.62
CA LEU A 98 -6.88 -8.02 -4.33
C LEU A 98 -5.90 -7.38 -3.34
N THR A 99 -4.72 -6.99 -3.82
CA THR A 99 -3.69 -6.30 -3.00
C THR A 99 -4.18 -4.95 -2.48
N SER A 100 -4.98 -4.22 -3.27
CA SER A 100 -5.58 -2.96 -2.86
C SER A 100 -6.60 -3.16 -1.73
N ILE A 101 -7.39 -4.25 -1.77
CA ILE A 101 -8.29 -4.63 -0.68
C ILE A 101 -7.53 -5.04 0.57
N ALA A 102 -6.47 -5.85 0.45
CA ALA A 102 -5.64 -6.25 1.58
C ALA A 102 -4.99 -5.03 2.27
N LEU A 103 -4.52 -4.07 1.47
CA LEU A 103 -3.94 -2.83 1.97
C LEU A 103 -4.97 -1.95 2.69
N ALA A 104 -6.19 -1.84 2.14
CA ALA A 104 -7.29 -1.14 2.78
C ALA A 104 -7.72 -1.81 4.09
N TYR A 105 -7.79 -3.15 4.12
CA TYR A 105 -8.12 -3.95 5.31
C TYR A 105 -7.18 -3.65 6.46
N VAL A 106 -5.86 -3.72 6.24
CA VAL A 106 -4.86 -3.45 7.29
C VAL A 106 -4.97 -2.02 7.83
N ARG A 107 -5.25 -1.04 6.96
CA ARG A 107 -5.42 0.37 7.36
C ARG A 107 -6.70 0.60 8.17
N HIS A 108 -7.76 -0.16 7.91
CA HIS A 108 -9.02 -0.09 8.67
C HIS A 108 -8.94 -0.84 10.00
N LYS A 109 -8.24 -1.97 10.04
CA LYS A 109 -8.15 -2.83 11.23
C LYS A 109 -7.46 -2.15 12.41
N ALA A 110 -6.45 -1.32 12.16
CA ALA A 110 -5.70 -0.68 13.23
C ALA A 110 -5.31 0.77 12.90
N PRO A 111 -5.52 1.72 13.84
CA PRO A 111 -4.99 3.07 13.69
C PRO A 111 -3.45 3.03 13.80
N TYR A 112 -2.78 3.99 13.18
CA TYR A 112 -1.31 4.12 13.19
C TYR A 112 -0.52 2.98 12.52
N VAL A 113 -1.16 2.20 11.66
CA VAL A 113 -0.46 1.28 10.75
C VAL A 113 -0.18 1.98 9.42
N PHE A 114 1.09 1.93 9.00
CA PHE A 114 1.62 2.50 7.77
C PHE A 114 2.26 1.39 6.95
N PRO A 115 1.52 0.77 6.04
CA PRO A 115 2.04 -0.34 5.24
C PRO A 115 3.28 0.07 4.46
N VAL A 116 4.30 -0.79 4.51
CA VAL A 116 5.51 -0.64 3.70
C VAL A 116 5.25 -1.32 2.36
N VAL A 117 5.22 -0.53 1.30
CA VAL A 117 4.96 -0.95 -0.06
C VAL A 117 6.27 -0.87 -0.84
N GLY A 118 6.65 -1.89 -1.59
CA GLY A 118 7.84 -1.84 -2.46
C GLY A 118 7.61 -2.51 -3.80
N GLY A 119 7.99 -1.88 -4.91
CA GLY A 119 7.67 -2.38 -6.26
C GLY A 119 8.86 -2.26 -7.20
N ARG A 120 8.86 -3.06 -8.27
CA ARG A 120 9.87 -3.02 -9.35
C ARG A 120 9.36 -2.33 -10.62
N LYS A 121 8.08 -1.96 -10.65
CA LYS A 121 7.37 -1.43 -11.82
C LYS A 121 6.39 -0.34 -11.41
N VAL A 122 6.28 0.71 -12.21
CA VAL A 122 5.43 1.89 -11.95
C VAL A 122 3.94 1.53 -11.90
N GLU A 123 3.51 0.52 -12.66
CA GLU A 123 2.11 0.08 -12.70
C GLU A 123 1.67 -0.49 -11.36
N HIS A 124 2.57 -1.19 -10.67
CA HIS A 124 2.31 -1.59 -9.30
C HIS A 124 2.02 -0.33 -8.51
N LEU A 125 2.90 0.69 -8.61
CA LEU A 125 2.80 1.99 -7.91
C LEU A 125 1.43 2.66 -8.01
N ARG A 126 0.66 2.39 -9.06
CA ARG A 126 -0.70 2.94 -9.22
C ARG A 126 -1.76 2.21 -8.40
N GLY A 127 -1.67 0.89 -8.29
CA GLY A 127 -2.66 0.05 -7.62
C GLY A 127 -2.78 0.33 -6.11
N ASN A 128 -1.66 0.63 -5.43
CA ASN A 128 -1.72 0.91 -3.99
C ASN A 128 -2.13 2.33 -3.66
N ILE A 129 -1.84 3.31 -4.52
CA ILE A 129 -2.41 4.65 -4.33
C ILE A 129 -3.92 4.55 -4.47
N ALA A 130 -4.41 3.82 -5.48
CA ALA A 130 -5.85 3.62 -5.66
C ALA A 130 -6.48 2.95 -4.44
N ALA A 131 -5.75 2.05 -3.76
CA ALA A 131 -6.18 1.46 -2.51
C ALA A 131 -6.39 2.48 -1.37
N LEU A 132 -5.73 3.64 -1.43
CA LEU A 132 -5.90 4.68 -0.42
C LEU A 132 -7.28 5.33 -0.44
N ASP A 133 -7.95 5.31 -1.59
CA ASP A 133 -9.31 5.81 -1.78
C ASP A 133 -10.38 4.73 -1.57
N LEU A 134 -9.98 3.48 -1.30
CA LEU A 134 -10.92 2.42 -0.95
C LEU A 134 -11.34 2.55 0.52
N SER A 135 -12.65 2.44 0.74
CA SER A 135 -13.25 2.26 2.06
C SER A 135 -13.93 0.89 2.11
N LEU A 136 -13.60 0.10 3.13
CA LEU A 136 -14.30 -1.14 3.43
C LEU A 136 -15.46 -0.86 4.39
N SER A 137 -16.61 -1.47 4.12
CA SER A 137 -17.76 -1.42 5.03
C SER A 137 -17.53 -2.32 6.24
N VAL A 138 -18.36 -2.15 7.27
CA VAL A 138 -18.31 -2.99 8.48
C VAL A 138 -18.58 -4.46 8.11
N GLU A 139 -19.49 -4.70 7.18
CA GLU A 139 -19.84 -6.03 6.68
C GLU A 139 -18.68 -6.65 5.90
N GLU A 140 -18.01 -5.88 5.04
CA GLU A 140 -16.83 -6.34 4.28
C GLU A 140 -15.67 -6.68 5.22
N MET A 141 -15.46 -5.88 6.27
CA MET A 141 -14.47 -6.17 7.32
C MET A 141 -14.81 -7.47 8.07
N ALA A 142 -16.07 -7.65 8.47
CA ALA A 142 -16.52 -8.85 9.16
C ALA A 142 -16.40 -10.12 8.28
N GLN A 143 -16.68 -10.00 6.97
CA GLN A 143 -16.50 -11.10 6.02
C GLN A 143 -15.04 -11.56 5.94
N ILE A 144 -14.10 -10.61 5.92
CA ILE A 144 -12.66 -10.95 5.90
C ILE A 144 -12.22 -11.63 7.19
N GLU A 145 -12.76 -11.23 8.34
CA GLU A 145 -12.40 -11.80 9.65
C GLU A 145 -13.06 -13.15 9.94
N ALA A 146 -14.16 -13.47 9.27
CA ALA A 146 -14.88 -14.74 9.43
C ALA A 146 -14.36 -15.86 8.51
N ALA A 147 -13.39 -15.56 7.63
CA ALA A 147 -12.81 -16.49 6.66
C ALA A 147 -11.74 -17.41 7.28
#